data_AF-A0A355UZR6-F1
#
_entry.id   AF-A0A355UZR6-F1
#
_cell.length_a   1.000
_cell.length_b   1.000
_cell.length_c   1.000
_cell.angle_alpha   90.00
_cell.angle_beta   90.00
_cell.angle_gamma   90.00
#
_symmetry.space_group_name_H-M   'P 1'
#
loop_
_entity.id
_entity.type
_entity.pdbx_description
1 polymer ?
#
loop_
_entity_poly.entity_id
_entity_poly.type
_entity_poly.pdbx_seq_one_letter_code
_entity_poly.pdbx_strand_id
1 'polypeptide(L)' 'KTGFPANIVLADLNKEWIVDPSKLHSKSHNTVFKGMTLKGKPVMTISNGNIIYSEI' A
#
# COMPACT_ATOMS: atom_id res chain seq x y z
N LYS A 1 -13.89 -15.57 -0.55
CA LYS A 1 -14.78 -16.75 -0.46
C LYS A 1 -14.90 -17.13 1.01
N THR A 2 -16.08 -17.52 1.48
CA THR A 2 -16.27 -17.95 2.88
C THR A 2 -15.33 -19.09 3.24
N GLY A 3 -14.76 -19.05 4.45
CA GLY A 3 -13.78 -20.01 4.93
C GLY A 3 -12.32 -19.69 4.60
N PHE A 4 -12.04 -18.64 3.81
CA PHE A 4 -10.68 -18.19 3.56
C PHE A 4 -10.26 -17.11 4.57
N PRO A 5 -8.96 -16.99 4.88
CA PRO A 5 -8.47 -15.91 5.72
C PRO A 5 -8.82 -14.54 5.12
N ALA A 6 -9.20 -13.59 5.97
CA ALA A 6 -9.56 -12.24 5.58
C ALA A 6 -8.31 -11.41 5.27
N ASN A 7 -7.68 -11.71 4.13
CA ASN A 7 -6.57 -10.96 3.55
C ASN A 7 -7.12 -10.03 2.48
N ILE A 8 -7.16 -8.73 2.77
CA ILE A 8 -7.83 -7.73 1.95
C ILE A 8 -6.93 -6.50 1.85
N VAL A 9 -6.88 -5.90 0.66
CA VAL A 9 -6.26 -4.59 0.45
C VAL A 9 -7.36 -3.63 -0.01
N LEU A 10 -7.47 -2.49 0.68
CA LEU A 10 -8.29 -1.37 0.22
C LEU A 10 -7.39 -0.41 -0.56
N ALA A 11 -7.73 -0.17 -1.82
CA ALA A 11 -7.01 0.75 -2.69
C ALA A 11 -7.92 1.88 -3.17
N ASP A 12 -7.43 3.11 -3.09
CA ASP A 12 -8.04 4.26 -3.77
C ASP A 12 -7.48 4.32 -5.20
N LEU A 13 -8.31 3.95 -6.17
CA LEU A 13 -7.93 3.88 -7.59
C LEU A 13 -7.79 5.26 -8.25
N ASN A 14 -8.33 6.31 -7.64
CA ASN A 14 -8.28 7.67 -8.17
C ASN A 14 -7.12 8.49 -7.57
N LYS A 15 -6.55 8.02 -6.46
CA LYS A 15 -5.43 8.68 -5.79
C LYS A 15 -4.17 8.65 -6.65
N GLU A 16 -3.64 9.84 -6.92
CA GLU A 16 -2.30 10.02 -7.45
C GLU A 16 -1.31 10.32 -6.32
N TRP A 17 -0.11 9.77 -6.41
CA TRP A 17 0.92 9.97 -5.40
C TRP A 17 2.32 9.84 -5.99
N ILE A 18 3.25 10.64 -5.46
CA ILE A 18 4.66 10.61 -5.86
C ILE A 18 5.38 9.58 -5.00
N VAL A 19 6.17 8.71 -5.64
CA VAL A 19 7.02 7.76 -4.94
C VAL A 19 8.19 8.50 -4.27
N ASP A 20 8.09 8.61 -2.95
CA ASP A 20 9.13 9.14 -2.09
C ASP A 20 9.90 7.98 -1.43
N PRO A 21 11.18 7.76 -1.77
CA PRO A 21 12.00 6.72 -1.17
C PRO A 21 12.01 6.74 0.35
N SER A 22 11.92 7.91 0.99
CA SER A 22 11.94 8.03 2.46
C SER A 22 10.70 7.46 3.14
N LYS A 23 9.61 7.28 2.38
CA LYS A 23 8.35 6.70 2.85
C LYS A 23 8.23 5.20 2.58
N LEU A 24 9.22 4.59 1.91
CA LEU A 24 9.22 3.17 1.65
C LEU A 24 9.66 2.40 2.89
N HIS A 25 8.94 1.33 3.24
CA HIS A 25 9.28 0.47 4.39
C HIS A 25 10.48 -0.46 4.15
N SER A 26 11.06 -0.48 2.94
CA SER A 26 12.24 -1.29 2.63
C SER A 26 13.49 -0.70 3.30
N LYS A 27 14.30 -1.56 3.93
CA LYS A 27 15.55 -1.15 4.60
C LYS A 27 16.52 -0.35 3.70
N SER A 28 16.59 -0.71 2.41
CA SER A 28 17.55 -0.10 1.48
C SER A 28 17.08 1.24 0.92
N HIS A 29 15.77 1.52 0.92
CA HIS A 29 15.12 2.66 0.27
C HIS A 29 15.47 2.88 -1.23
N ASN A 30 16.24 1.99 -1.86
CA ASN A 30 16.61 2.06 -3.27
C ASN A 30 15.41 1.65 -4.13
N THR A 31 15.02 2.52 -5.06
CA THR A 31 13.90 2.27 -5.98
C THR A 31 14.13 2.99 -7.30
N VAL A 32 13.84 2.30 -8.42
CA VAL A 32 13.82 2.90 -9.76
C VAL A 32 12.61 3.82 -9.96
N PHE A 33 11.63 3.77 -9.06
CA PHE A 33 10.40 4.55 -9.16
C PHE A 33 10.49 5.92 -8.51
N LYS A 34 11.66 6.31 -7.94
CA LYS A 34 11.84 7.57 -7.21
C LYS A 34 11.35 8.78 -8.03
N GLY A 35 10.42 9.56 -7.46
CA GLY A 35 9.89 10.76 -8.08
C GLY A 35 8.81 10.52 -9.15
N MET A 36 8.49 9.26 -9.46
CA MET A 36 7.38 8.95 -10.37
C MET A 36 6.05 9.19 -9.68
N THR A 37 5.09 9.76 -10.41
CA THR A 37 3.69 9.80 -10.01
C THR A 37 3.01 8.49 -10.41
N LEU A 38 2.43 7.80 -9.45
CA LEU A 38 1.62 6.59 -9.67
C LEU A 38 0.14 6.91 -9.40
N LYS A 39 -0.75 6.19 -10.08
CA LYS A 39 -2.19 6.25 -9.89
C LYS A 39 -2.70 4.94 -9.31
N GLY A 40 -3.58 5.04 -8.32
CA GLY A 40 -4.00 3.90 -7.52
C GLY A 40 -3.06 3.74 -6.33
N LYS A 41 -3.56 3.92 -5.11
CA LYS A 41 -2.78 3.74 -3.88
C LYS A 41 -3.46 2.77 -2.92
N PRO A 42 -2.78 1.70 -2.48
CA PRO A 42 -3.20 0.94 -1.30
C PRO A 42 -3.21 1.85 -0.07
N VAL A 43 -4.35 1.95 0.60
CA VAL A 43 -4.54 2.83 1.78
C VAL A 43 -4.76 2.03 3.07
N MET A 44 -5.11 0.74 2.96
CA MET A 44 -5.25 -0.15 4.10
C MET A 44 -4.96 -1.60 3.70
N THR A 45 -4.31 -2.34 4.60
CA THR A 45 -4.08 -3.78 4.45
C THR A 45 -4.60 -4.50 5.67
N ILE A 46 -5.46 -5.50 5.44
CA ILE A 46 -6.02 -6.39 6.44
C ILE A 46 -5.38 -7.78 6.22
N SER A 47 -4.82 -8.35 7.28
CA SER A 47 -4.22 -9.68 7.28
C SER A 47 -4.87 -10.54 8.35
N ASN A 48 -5.46 -11.67 7.95
CA ASN A 48 -6.23 -12.56 8.83
C ASN A 48 -7.28 -11.80 9.68
N GLY A 49 -7.93 -10.79 9.11
CA GLY A 49 -8.93 -9.96 9.81
C GLY A 49 -8.36 -8.82 10.65
N ASN A 50 -7.04 -8.69 10.78
CA ASN A 50 -6.40 -7.60 11.52
C ASN A 50 -5.92 -6.51 10.57
N ILE A 51 -6.21 -5.25 10.88
CA ILE A 51 -5.63 -4.12 10.16
C ILE A 51 -4.15 -4.03 10.57
N ILE A 52 -3.26 -4.30 9.62
CA ILE A 52 -1.80 -4.26 9.84
C ILE A 52 -1.16 -2.99 9.25
N TYR A 53 -1.92 -2.24 8.46
CA TYR A 53 -1.52 -0.98 7.85
C TYR A 53 -2.76 -0.13 7.57
N SER A 54 -2.71 1.15 7.93
CA SER A 54 -3.73 2.16 7.60
C SER A 54 -3.06 3.51 7.36
N GLU A 55 -3.43 4.17 6.27
CA GLU A 55 -3.22 5.61 6.03
C GLU A 55 -4.53 6.41 6.04
N ILE A 56 -5.63 5.74 6.39
CA ILE A 56 -6.95 6.36 6.62
C ILE A 56 -7.06 6.70 8.10
#